data_AF-A0A314Z4J7-F1
#
_entry.id   AF-A0A314Z4J7-F1
#
_cell.length_a   1.000
_cell.length_b   1.000
_cell.length_c   1.000
_cell.angle_alpha   90.00
_cell.angle_beta   90.00
_cell.angle_gamma   90.00
#
_symmetry.space_group_name_H-M   'P 1'
#
loop_
_entity.id
_entity.type
_entity.pdbx_description
1 polymer ?
#
loop_
_entity_poly.entity_id
_entity_poly.type
_entity_poly.pdbx_seq_one_letter_code
_entity_poly.pdbx_strand_id
1 'polypeptide(L)'
;MCKVKVNPTDWGLAPPLPHHRSGITTLSHPISQGQTDASPNPPPPSSDPNEPIPMSKQTYRVCFCFRRRFKLAISEAPPEIKALFDQYSENGIMTVDNLHRFLTEVQKEEKATKEEAQATIDHCLRELKHLNIFHRKVLNLEAFFKYLFGDINPPISSSIGVHHDMSAPLSHYFIYTGHNSYLTGNQLSSDCSDVPIIQALHRGVRVIELDIWPNSTKDDVDVLHGGTLTTPVELIKCLKSIKEHAFVASEYPVVITLEDHLTPDLQAKVAQLVTQTFGDVLFSPGSECLKEFPSPESLKKRIIISTKPPQEYLEAKAVKSENDPKSGKTQVDEEAWGQEVPDLKGANMVYDKDELEEEDGNGEEDNDKSSQHVAPEYKRLIAIHAGKPKGGLLECLKVDPDKVRRLSLSEQQLEKASGTYGKEIVRFTQRNILRVYPKGTRVDSSNYNPMIGWSHGAQMVAFNMQGYGRSLWVMQGMFRANGGCGYVKKPDFLLKTGPHNEVLDPKDKLPVKTTLKVKVYMGEGWYYDFKHTHFDAYSPPDFYARVGLLELLLIV
;
A
#
# COMPACT_ATOMS: atom_id res chain seq x y z
N MET A 1 4.03 -17.58 -11.17
CA MET A 1 4.49 -16.77 -12.32
C MET A 1 5.99 -16.91 -12.40
N CYS A 2 6.50 -17.60 -13.42
CA CYS A 2 7.95 -17.73 -13.66
C CYS A 2 8.55 -16.47 -14.25
N LYS A 3 9.74 -16.10 -13.78
CA LYS A 3 10.62 -15.14 -14.42
C LYS A 3 11.25 -15.82 -15.65
N VAL A 4 10.74 -15.51 -16.84
CA VAL A 4 11.43 -15.77 -18.11
C VAL A 4 11.38 -14.49 -18.93
N LYS A 5 12.42 -13.66 -18.82
CA LYS A 5 12.59 -12.49 -19.69
C LYS A 5 13.08 -12.98 -21.04
N VAL A 6 12.20 -13.04 -22.04
CA VAL A 6 12.60 -13.39 -23.43
C VAL A 6 12.99 -12.12 -24.18
N ASN A 7 14.14 -12.18 -24.87
CA ASN A 7 14.77 -11.08 -25.60
C ASN A 7 13.92 -10.54 -26.78
N PRO A 8 14.10 -9.27 -27.19
CA PRO A 8 13.41 -8.65 -28.31
C PRO A 8 14.24 -8.70 -29.59
N THR A 9 14.23 -9.82 -30.30
CA THR A 9 14.57 -9.83 -31.73
C THR A 9 13.85 -11.00 -32.41
N ASP A 10 12.91 -10.62 -33.27
CA ASP A 10 12.51 -11.26 -34.52
C ASP A 10 10.99 -11.38 -34.69
N TRP A 11 10.60 -11.04 -35.93
CA TRP A 11 9.33 -11.29 -36.62
C TRP A 11 8.27 -10.17 -36.62
N GLY A 12 8.26 -9.45 -37.75
CA GLY A 12 7.13 -9.44 -38.69
C GLY A 12 5.90 -8.61 -38.31
N LEU A 13 5.77 -7.46 -38.96
CA LEU A 13 4.57 -6.62 -39.00
C LEU A 13 3.30 -7.44 -39.33
N ALA A 14 2.26 -7.32 -38.49
CA ALA A 14 0.90 -7.72 -38.82
C ALA A 14 -0.09 -6.59 -38.46
N PRO A 15 -1.12 -6.32 -39.30
CA PRO A 15 -1.99 -5.15 -39.23
C PRO A 15 -3.09 -5.28 -38.16
N PRO A 16 -3.80 -4.18 -37.80
CA PRO A 16 -4.71 -4.15 -36.66
C PRO A 16 -6.11 -4.67 -37.04
N LEU A 17 -6.78 -5.34 -36.09
CA LEU A 17 -8.20 -5.70 -36.18
C LEU A 17 -8.92 -5.47 -34.82
N PRO A 18 -10.26 -5.33 -34.83
CA PRO A 18 -10.93 -4.21 -34.17
C PRO A 18 -11.59 -4.54 -32.82
N HIS A 19 -12.00 -3.46 -32.14
CA HIS A 19 -12.74 -3.43 -30.88
C HIS A 19 -14.02 -4.26 -30.89
N HIS A 20 -14.22 -5.06 -29.84
CA HIS A 20 -15.56 -5.50 -29.41
C HIS A 20 -15.78 -5.27 -27.92
N ARG A 21 -16.90 -4.59 -27.62
CA ARG A 21 -17.53 -4.49 -26.31
C ARG A 21 -18.23 -5.82 -25.99
N SER A 22 -18.17 -6.25 -24.73
CA SER A 22 -19.22 -7.07 -24.13
C SER A 22 -19.30 -6.78 -22.64
N GLY A 23 -20.51 -6.46 -22.18
CA GLY A 23 -20.85 -6.34 -20.77
C GLY A 23 -21.28 -7.69 -20.20
N ILE A 24 -21.08 -7.88 -18.90
CA ILE A 24 -21.62 -9.02 -18.15
C ILE A 24 -22.07 -8.53 -16.77
N THR A 25 -23.31 -8.89 -16.44
CA THR A 25 -24.05 -8.64 -15.20
C THR A 25 -23.64 -9.66 -14.13
N THR A 26 -23.43 -9.23 -12.89
CA THR A 26 -23.16 -10.11 -11.73
C THR A 26 -24.39 -10.21 -10.82
N LEU A 27 -24.81 -11.44 -10.51
CA LEU A 27 -25.76 -11.76 -9.44
C LEU A 27 -25.00 -12.42 -8.29
N SER A 28 -25.20 -11.93 -7.08
CA SER A 28 -24.57 -12.38 -5.83
C SER A 28 -25.61 -12.99 -4.89
N HIS A 29 -25.31 -14.14 -4.29
CA HIS A 29 -25.98 -14.60 -3.06
C HIS A 29 -25.03 -15.34 -2.10
N PRO A 30 -25.30 -15.30 -0.78
CA PRO A 30 -24.35 -15.64 0.28
C PRO A 30 -24.42 -17.12 0.69
N ILE A 31 -23.32 -17.66 1.22
CA ILE A 31 -23.25 -19.05 1.72
C ILE A 31 -22.94 -19.05 3.23
N SER A 32 -23.82 -19.73 3.97
CA SER A 32 -23.73 -20.07 5.39
C SER A 32 -22.87 -21.33 5.61
N GLN A 33 -22.16 -21.38 6.74
CA GLN A 33 -21.29 -22.49 7.17
C GLN A 33 -22.07 -23.67 7.77
N GLY A 34 -21.56 -24.90 7.58
CA GLY A 34 -21.98 -26.04 8.37
C GLY A 34 -21.27 -27.37 8.06
N GLN A 35 -20.58 -27.88 9.10
CA GLN A 35 -20.31 -29.28 9.45
C GLN A 35 -19.03 -30.00 8.98
N THR A 36 -18.52 -30.70 9.99
CA THR A 36 -17.31 -31.51 10.19
C THR A 36 -17.43 -32.90 9.59
N ASP A 37 -16.31 -33.51 9.16
CA ASP A 37 -16.13 -34.97 9.30
C ASP A 37 -14.65 -35.42 9.17
N ALA A 38 -14.35 -36.50 9.89
CA ALA A 38 -13.04 -37.06 10.21
C ALA A 38 -12.28 -37.70 9.03
N SER A 39 -10.94 -37.65 9.07
CA SER A 39 -10.03 -38.27 8.09
C SER A 39 -9.64 -39.71 8.47
N PRO A 40 -9.50 -40.65 7.52
CA PRO A 40 -8.80 -41.91 7.75
C PRO A 40 -7.32 -41.83 7.31
N ASN A 41 -6.45 -42.52 8.06
CA ASN A 41 -5.00 -42.56 7.87
C ASN A 41 -4.57 -43.18 6.51
N PRO A 42 -3.41 -42.77 5.95
CA PRO A 42 -2.92 -43.28 4.66
C PRO A 42 -2.30 -44.69 4.76
N PRO A 43 -2.33 -45.49 3.68
CA PRO A 43 -1.72 -46.81 3.63
C PRO A 43 -0.19 -46.73 3.41
N PRO A 44 0.57 -47.79 3.73
CA PRO A 44 2.03 -47.80 3.58
C PRO A 44 2.48 -47.87 2.11
N PRO A 45 3.69 -47.37 1.77
CA PRO A 45 4.17 -47.31 0.39
C PRO A 45 4.64 -48.66 -0.16
N SER A 46 4.36 -48.91 -1.45
CA SER A 46 4.82 -50.06 -2.24
C SER A 46 6.26 -49.91 -2.71
N SER A 47 6.92 -51.05 -2.99
CA SER A 47 8.36 -51.16 -3.29
C SER A 47 8.69 -51.37 -4.78
N ASP A 48 7.82 -50.96 -5.71
CA ASP A 48 8.02 -51.14 -7.16
C ASP A 48 8.41 -49.80 -7.84
N PRO A 49 9.65 -49.67 -8.40
CA PRO A 49 10.12 -48.45 -9.04
C PRO A 49 9.46 -48.13 -10.40
N ASN A 50 8.60 -49.01 -10.94
CA ASN A 50 7.83 -48.77 -12.16
C ASN A 50 6.32 -48.53 -11.93
N GLU A 51 5.88 -48.43 -10.68
CA GLU A 51 4.48 -48.11 -10.40
C GLU A 51 4.21 -46.61 -10.68
N PRO A 52 3.22 -46.26 -11.52
CA PRO A 52 2.91 -44.86 -11.79
C PRO A 52 2.51 -44.17 -10.48
N ILE A 53 3.23 -43.10 -10.12
CA ILE A 53 2.98 -42.28 -8.93
C ILE A 53 1.47 -42.01 -8.82
N PRO A 54 0.81 -42.30 -7.68
CA PRO A 54 -0.63 -42.22 -7.58
C PRO A 54 -1.10 -40.77 -7.81
N MET A 55 -1.66 -40.51 -8.99
CA MET A 55 -2.28 -39.23 -9.33
C MET A 55 -3.40 -38.92 -8.34
N SER A 56 -3.39 -37.73 -7.74
CA SER A 56 -4.50 -37.28 -6.89
C SER A 56 -5.74 -37.06 -7.77
N LYS A 57 -6.75 -37.92 -7.58
CA LYS A 57 -8.03 -37.84 -8.31
C LYS A 57 -9.02 -37.08 -7.45
N GLN A 58 -9.49 -35.93 -7.91
CA GLN A 58 -10.57 -35.21 -7.26
C GLN A 58 -11.92 -35.70 -7.79
N THR A 59 -12.88 -35.91 -6.89
CA THR A 59 -14.19 -36.47 -7.22
C THR A 59 -15.28 -35.45 -6.90
N TYR A 60 -16.04 -35.05 -7.91
CA TYR A 60 -17.12 -34.08 -7.82
C TYR A 60 -18.47 -34.79 -7.96
N ARG A 61 -19.45 -34.39 -7.17
CA ARG A 61 -20.82 -34.93 -7.27
C ARG A 61 -21.50 -34.24 -8.43
N VAL A 62 -22.14 -34.97 -9.34
CA VAL A 62 -22.90 -34.45 -10.48
C VAL A 62 -24.29 -35.06 -10.41
N CYS A 63 -25.18 -34.48 -9.62
CA CYS A 63 -26.49 -35.06 -9.22
C CYS A 63 -26.39 -36.19 -8.16
N PHE A 64 -27.51 -36.49 -7.49
CA PHE A 64 -27.63 -37.26 -6.24
C PHE A 64 -26.87 -38.60 -6.24
N CYS A 65 -26.72 -39.24 -7.42
CA CYS A 65 -26.16 -40.59 -7.57
C CYS A 65 -24.89 -40.66 -8.46
N PHE A 66 -24.47 -39.58 -9.13
CA PHE A 66 -23.32 -39.64 -10.03
C PHE A 66 -22.15 -38.83 -9.50
N ARG A 67 -20.95 -39.39 -9.65
CA ARG A 67 -19.68 -38.77 -9.27
C ARG A 67 -18.78 -38.73 -10.49
N ARG A 68 -18.27 -37.55 -10.85
CA ARG A 68 -17.25 -37.38 -11.88
C ARG A 68 -15.88 -37.28 -11.25
N ARG A 69 -14.90 -37.98 -11.81
CA ARG A 69 -13.50 -37.95 -11.35
C ARG A 69 -12.67 -37.14 -12.34
N PHE A 70 -11.99 -36.13 -11.84
CA PHE A 70 -11.04 -35.34 -12.61
C PHE A 70 -9.62 -35.75 -12.17
N LYS A 71 -8.75 -35.95 -13.15
CA LYS A 71 -7.32 -36.12 -12.90
C LYS A 71 -6.73 -34.72 -12.71
N LEU A 72 -6.07 -34.45 -11.59
CA LEU A 72 -5.18 -33.31 -11.53
C LEU A 72 -4.01 -33.62 -12.48
N ALA A 73 -3.80 -32.77 -13.48
CA ALA A 73 -2.62 -32.89 -14.33
C ALA A 73 -1.39 -32.63 -13.46
N ILE A 74 -0.42 -33.55 -13.49
CA ILE A 74 0.93 -33.25 -12.99
C ILE A 74 1.47 -32.14 -13.90
N SER A 75 2.03 -31.09 -13.31
CA SER A 75 2.60 -29.98 -14.06
C SER A 75 3.81 -30.47 -14.86
N GLU A 76 3.61 -30.72 -16.15
CA GLU A 76 4.69 -30.99 -17.09
C GLU A 76 5.26 -29.67 -17.62
N ALA A 77 6.57 -29.67 -17.89
CA ALA A 77 7.22 -28.50 -18.46
C ALA A 77 6.64 -28.17 -19.85
N PRO A 78 6.16 -26.93 -20.09
CA PRO A 78 5.68 -26.52 -21.40
C PRO A 78 6.74 -26.73 -22.49
N PRO A 79 6.36 -27.02 -23.75
CA PRO A 79 7.31 -27.33 -24.83
C PRO A 79 8.42 -26.28 -25.02
N GLU A 80 8.08 -25.02 -24.79
CA GLU A 80 8.99 -23.88 -24.92
C GLU A 80 10.00 -23.80 -23.76
N ILE A 81 9.61 -24.23 -22.56
CA ILE A 81 10.53 -24.36 -21.41
C ILE A 81 11.43 -25.57 -21.61
N LYS A 82 10.92 -26.66 -22.18
CA LYS A 82 11.74 -27.81 -22.58
C LYS A 82 12.79 -27.41 -23.62
N ALA A 83 12.38 -26.71 -24.67
CA ALA A 83 13.30 -26.19 -25.68
C ALA A 83 14.35 -25.24 -25.08
N LEU A 84 13.96 -24.40 -24.12
CA LEU A 84 14.88 -23.55 -23.39
C LEU A 84 15.89 -24.36 -22.56
N PHE A 85 15.45 -25.41 -21.85
CA PHE A 85 16.35 -26.30 -21.12
C PHE A 85 17.33 -27.01 -22.05
N ASP A 86 16.86 -27.50 -23.20
CA ASP A 86 17.69 -28.22 -24.18
C ASP A 86 18.81 -27.32 -24.76
N GLN A 87 18.59 -26.00 -24.86
CA GLN A 87 19.62 -25.02 -25.28
C GLN A 87 20.76 -24.83 -24.26
N TYR A 88 20.48 -25.09 -22.98
CA TYR A 88 21.42 -24.91 -21.87
C TYR A 88 21.67 -26.25 -21.16
N SER A 89 21.58 -27.37 -21.87
CA SER A 89 21.90 -28.68 -21.31
C SER A 89 22.61 -29.56 -22.35
N GLU A 90 23.33 -30.56 -21.85
CA GLU A 90 23.98 -31.57 -22.68
C GLU A 90 23.48 -32.93 -22.21
N ASN A 91 22.98 -33.76 -23.14
CA ASN A 91 22.42 -35.08 -22.84
C ASN A 91 21.32 -35.06 -21.75
N GLY A 92 20.51 -33.99 -21.73
CA GLY A 92 19.42 -33.81 -20.76
C GLY A 92 19.88 -33.37 -19.37
N ILE A 93 21.12 -32.89 -19.25
CA ILE A 93 21.75 -32.50 -17.98
C ILE A 93 22.31 -31.08 -18.08
N MET A 94 21.95 -30.23 -17.12
CA MET A 94 22.47 -28.87 -16.97
C MET A 94 23.52 -28.86 -15.84
N THR A 95 24.76 -28.53 -16.21
CA THR A 95 25.89 -28.36 -15.28
C THR A 95 25.86 -26.97 -14.62
N VAL A 96 26.79 -26.73 -13.68
CA VAL A 96 26.98 -25.40 -13.06
C VAL A 96 27.28 -24.34 -14.12
N ASP A 97 28.17 -24.64 -15.07
CA ASP A 97 28.52 -23.71 -16.15
C ASP A 97 27.32 -23.40 -17.04
N ASN A 98 26.50 -24.41 -17.34
CA ASN A 98 25.30 -24.23 -18.14
C ASN A 98 24.24 -23.38 -17.42
N LEU A 99 24.02 -23.63 -16.12
CA LEU A 99 23.10 -22.83 -15.32
C LEU A 99 23.60 -21.40 -15.18
N HIS A 100 24.90 -21.20 -14.93
CA HIS A 100 25.52 -19.87 -14.87
C HIS A 100 25.28 -19.10 -16.18
N ARG A 101 25.48 -19.74 -17.33
CA ARG A 101 25.16 -19.16 -18.64
C ARG A 101 23.68 -18.79 -18.77
N PHE A 102 22.77 -19.67 -18.33
CA PHE A 102 21.33 -19.38 -18.31
C PHE A 102 20.97 -18.16 -17.44
N LEU A 103 21.55 -18.06 -16.24
CA LEU A 103 21.31 -16.94 -15.33
C LEU A 103 21.76 -15.62 -15.97
N THR A 104 22.91 -15.60 -16.62
CA THR A 104 23.43 -14.41 -17.30
C THR A 104 22.65 -14.07 -18.57
N GLU A 105 22.46 -15.01 -19.48
CA GLU A 105 21.91 -14.74 -20.81
C GLU A 105 20.39 -14.57 -20.81
N VAL A 106 19.66 -15.35 -20.00
CA VAL A 106 18.19 -15.39 -19.97
C VAL A 106 17.63 -14.63 -18.77
N GLN A 107 18.13 -14.89 -17.56
CA GLN A 107 17.64 -14.19 -16.35
C GLN A 107 18.19 -12.76 -16.21
N LYS A 108 19.21 -12.41 -17.02
CA LYS A 108 19.91 -11.12 -17.01
C LYS A 108 20.57 -10.82 -15.66
N GLU A 109 21.09 -11.85 -15.01
CA GLU A 109 21.81 -11.77 -13.76
C GLU A 109 23.32 -11.70 -14.06
N GLU A 110 23.76 -10.53 -14.54
CA GLU A 110 25.14 -10.32 -15.01
C GLU A 110 26.19 -10.51 -13.90
N LYS A 111 25.79 -10.32 -12.65
CA LYS A 111 26.65 -10.52 -11.47
C LYS A 111 26.60 -11.94 -10.91
N ALA A 112 25.81 -12.84 -11.50
CA ALA A 112 25.71 -14.20 -11.02
C ALA A 112 27.09 -14.88 -11.06
N THR A 113 27.41 -15.59 -10.00
CA THR A 113 28.66 -16.34 -9.83
C THR A 113 28.42 -17.83 -10.06
N LYS A 114 29.50 -18.58 -10.31
CA LYS A 114 29.41 -20.04 -10.43
C LYS A 114 29.07 -20.68 -9.08
N GLU A 115 29.47 -20.05 -7.99
CA GLU A 115 29.17 -20.44 -6.61
C GLU A 115 27.66 -20.31 -6.33
N GLU A 116 27.02 -19.23 -6.77
CA GLU A 116 25.56 -19.05 -6.68
C GLU A 116 24.80 -20.05 -7.55
N ALA A 117 25.30 -20.32 -8.77
CA ALA A 117 24.75 -21.36 -9.63
C ALA A 117 24.87 -22.74 -8.95
N GLN A 118 26.02 -23.07 -8.36
CA GLN A 118 26.20 -24.32 -7.60
C GLN A 118 25.25 -24.40 -6.40
N ALA A 119 25.11 -23.32 -5.63
CA ALA A 119 24.20 -23.26 -4.49
C ALA A 119 22.74 -23.46 -4.90
N THR A 120 22.35 -22.91 -6.05
CA THR A 120 21.03 -23.14 -6.68
C THR A 120 20.82 -24.61 -7.01
N ILE A 121 21.78 -25.25 -7.70
CA ILE A 121 21.73 -26.70 -8.00
C ILE A 121 21.59 -27.50 -6.70
N ASP A 122 22.42 -27.21 -5.71
CA ASP A 122 22.41 -27.93 -4.43
C ASP A 122 21.07 -27.76 -3.68
N HIS A 123 20.44 -26.59 -3.79
CA HIS A 123 19.11 -26.33 -3.23
C HIS A 123 18.05 -27.15 -3.95
N CYS A 124 17.98 -27.10 -5.28
CA CYS A 124 17.03 -27.88 -6.07
C CYS A 124 17.15 -29.38 -5.79
N LEU A 125 18.39 -29.89 -5.67
CA LEU A 125 18.63 -31.29 -5.37
C LEU A 125 18.20 -31.65 -3.94
N ARG A 126 18.35 -30.76 -2.95
CA ARG A 126 17.86 -30.99 -1.57
C ARG A 126 16.35 -31.13 -1.51
N GLU A 127 15.61 -30.24 -2.18
CA GLU A 127 14.14 -30.32 -2.27
C GLU A 127 13.68 -31.65 -2.91
N LEU A 128 14.49 -32.21 -3.81
CA LEU A 128 14.25 -33.49 -4.47
C LEU A 128 14.78 -34.71 -3.69
N LYS A 129 15.46 -34.54 -2.53
CA LYS A 129 16.04 -35.67 -1.77
C LYS A 129 15.01 -36.64 -1.21
N HIS A 130 13.73 -36.27 -1.13
CA HIS A 130 12.65 -37.22 -0.85
C HIS A 130 12.52 -38.33 -1.91
N LEU A 131 13.22 -38.23 -3.05
CA LEU A 131 13.19 -39.16 -4.17
C LEU A 131 14.45 -40.06 -4.32
N ASN A 132 15.34 -40.15 -3.32
CA ASN A 132 16.48 -41.09 -3.29
C ASN A 132 17.46 -41.01 -4.50
N ILE A 133 17.68 -39.84 -5.11
CA ILE A 133 18.67 -39.70 -6.19
C ILE A 133 19.99 -39.13 -5.65
N PHE A 134 21.03 -39.97 -5.67
CA PHE A 134 22.36 -39.69 -5.13
C PHE A 134 23.32 -38.98 -6.14
N HIS A 135 24.23 -38.16 -5.57
CA HIS A 135 25.62 -37.85 -5.99
C HIS A 135 25.96 -37.03 -7.25
N ARG A 136 25.03 -36.54 -8.06
CA ARG A 136 25.40 -35.66 -9.21
C ARG A 136 24.99 -34.21 -8.99
N LYS A 137 25.98 -33.29 -9.01
CA LYS A 137 25.83 -31.83 -8.94
C LYS A 137 25.27 -31.25 -10.25
N VAL A 138 24.13 -31.76 -10.72
CA VAL A 138 23.56 -31.42 -12.02
C VAL A 138 22.03 -31.31 -11.97
N LEU A 139 21.45 -30.48 -12.84
CA LEU A 139 20.00 -30.31 -12.96
C LEU A 139 19.46 -31.08 -14.17
N ASN A 140 18.39 -31.85 -13.96
CA ASN A 140 17.57 -32.39 -15.05
C ASN A 140 16.38 -31.46 -15.33
N LEU A 141 15.59 -31.75 -16.37
CA LEU A 141 14.44 -30.92 -16.76
C LEU A 141 13.42 -30.71 -15.63
N GLU A 142 13.14 -31.74 -14.83
CA GLU A 142 12.18 -31.65 -13.73
C GLU A 142 12.70 -30.69 -12.63
N ALA A 143 13.96 -30.82 -12.24
CA ALA A 143 14.59 -29.95 -11.26
C ALA A 143 14.69 -28.50 -11.74
N PHE A 144 15.05 -28.30 -13.02
CA PHE A 144 15.07 -26.98 -13.64
C PHE A 144 13.67 -26.36 -13.71
N PHE A 145 12.66 -27.13 -14.08
CA PHE A 145 11.29 -26.65 -14.16
C PHE A 145 10.76 -26.23 -12.79
N LYS A 146 10.98 -27.03 -11.75
CA LYS A 146 10.66 -26.67 -10.36
C LYS A 146 11.42 -25.44 -9.89
N TYR A 147 12.70 -25.33 -10.25
CA TYR A 147 13.51 -24.14 -9.96
C TYR A 147 12.86 -22.86 -10.49
N LEU A 148 12.35 -22.86 -11.73
CA LEU A 148 11.82 -21.64 -12.35
C LEU A 148 10.64 -21.03 -11.55
N PHE A 149 9.81 -21.87 -10.92
CA PHE A 149 8.66 -21.44 -10.09
C PHE A 149 8.97 -21.43 -8.59
N GLY A 150 10.15 -21.89 -8.17
CA GLY A 150 10.52 -22.00 -6.77
C GLY A 150 10.88 -20.67 -6.11
N ASP A 151 10.85 -20.64 -4.78
CA ASP A 151 11.11 -19.44 -3.98
C ASP A 151 12.54 -18.87 -4.12
N ILE A 152 13.45 -19.64 -4.71
CA ILE A 152 14.82 -19.23 -5.04
C ILE A 152 14.94 -18.53 -6.40
N ASN A 153 13.87 -18.45 -7.19
CA ASN A 153 13.80 -17.67 -8.43
C ASN A 153 12.62 -16.65 -8.43
N PRO A 154 12.47 -15.82 -7.38
CA PRO A 154 11.35 -14.91 -7.30
C PRO A 154 11.47 -13.80 -8.38
N PRO A 155 10.35 -13.27 -8.90
CA PRO A 155 10.38 -12.14 -9.83
C PRO A 155 11.10 -10.90 -9.27
N ILE A 156 11.07 -10.72 -7.95
CA ILE A 156 11.75 -9.66 -7.20
C ILE A 156 12.71 -10.35 -6.23
N SER A 157 14.02 -10.14 -6.41
CA SER A 157 15.02 -10.74 -5.51
C SER A 157 15.02 -10.05 -4.16
N SER A 158 14.87 -10.83 -3.09
CA SER A 158 15.00 -10.36 -1.70
C SER A 158 16.46 -10.10 -1.30
N SER A 159 17.43 -10.66 -2.03
CA SER A 159 18.86 -10.57 -1.67
C SER A 159 19.48 -9.19 -1.90
N ILE A 160 18.84 -8.34 -2.69
CA ILE A 160 19.34 -6.99 -3.00
C ILE A 160 19.25 -6.07 -1.77
N GLY A 161 18.30 -6.32 -0.86
CA GLY A 161 18.03 -5.45 0.28
C GLY A 161 17.71 -4.01 -0.16
N VAL A 162 18.03 -3.06 0.72
CA VAL A 162 17.86 -1.62 0.47
C VAL A 162 18.98 -1.14 -0.44
N HIS A 163 18.62 -0.57 -1.58
CA HIS A 163 19.56 -0.25 -2.66
C HIS A 163 19.32 1.12 -3.31
N HIS A 164 18.22 1.80 -2.98
CA HIS A 164 18.07 3.20 -3.33
C HIS A 164 18.98 4.06 -2.45
N ASP A 165 19.36 5.23 -2.95
CA ASP A 165 19.96 6.27 -2.11
C ASP A 165 18.95 6.71 -1.04
N MET A 166 19.32 6.58 0.24
CA MET A 166 18.50 6.89 1.41
C MET A 166 18.91 8.20 2.10
N SER A 167 19.83 8.96 1.51
CA SER A 167 20.40 10.20 2.06
C SER A 167 19.70 11.48 1.60
N ALA A 168 18.74 11.39 0.67
CA ALA A 168 17.97 12.55 0.21
C ALA A 168 16.86 12.93 1.22
N PRO A 169 16.26 14.13 1.14
CA PRO A 169 15.17 14.56 2.01
C PRO A 169 13.96 13.61 2.00
N LEU A 170 13.21 13.48 3.10
CA LEU A 170 12.00 12.64 3.17
C LEU A 170 10.98 12.95 2.05
N SER A 171 10.88 14.21 1.60
CA SER A 171 10.01 14.60 0.48
C SER A 171 10.35 13.89 -0.83
N HIS A 172 11.53 13.30 -0.97
CA HIS A 172 11.99 12.59 -2.16
C HIS A 172 11.58 11.12 -2.21
N TYR A 173 10.83 10.62 -1.22
CA TYR A 173 10.44 9.22 -1.14
C TYR A 173 8.92 9.09 -1.11
N PHE A 174 8.39 8.09 -1.81
CA PHE A 174 7.09 7.52 -1.48
C PHE A 174 7.22 6.76 -0.16
N ILE A 175 6.23 6.92 0.72
CA ILE A 175 6.26 6.40 2.09
C ILE A 175 5.04 5.51 2.31
N TYR A 176 5.28 4.29 2.80
CA TYR A 176 4.23 3.32 3.05
C TYR A 176 3.31 3.84 4.18
N THR A 177 2.08 4.24 3.83
CA THR A 177 1.19 5.02 4.69
C THR A 177 -0.12 4.29 4.98
N GLY A 178 -0.43 4.08 6.26
CA GLY A 178 -1.75 3.62 6.71
C GLY A 178 -2.71 4.79 6.94
N HIS A 179 -4.00 4.54 6.76
CA HIS A 179 -5.12 5.43 7.11
C HIS A 179 -5.91 4.81 8.26
N ASN A 180 -6.30 5.61 9.25
CA ASN A 180 -7.03 5.19 10.46
C ASN A 180 -6.51 3.85 11.00
N SER A 181 -5.21 3.84 11.31
CA SER A 181 -4.43 2.59 11.47
C SER A 181 -4.84 1.76 12.69
N TYR A 182 -5.72 2.31 13.53
CA TYR A 182 -6.28 1.70 14.72
C TYR A 182 -7.57 0.91 14.44
N LEU A 183 -8.23 1.09 13.30
CA LEU A 183 -9.49 0.41 12.98
C LEU A 183 -9.28 -1.08 12.66
N THR A 184 -10.12 -1.93 13.26
CA THR A 184 -10.11 -3.37 13.00
C THR A 184 -10.97 -3.77 11.79
N GLY A 185 -11.85 -2.88 11.33
CA GLY A 185 -12.75 -3.14 10.21
C GLY A 185 -13.27 -1.86 9.55
N ASN A 186 -14.59 -1.72 9.49
CA ASN A 186 -15.28 -0.61 8.83
C ASN A 186 -15.14 0.74 9.59
N GLN A 187 -15.43 1.85 8.92
CA GLN A 187 -15.24 3.20 9.49
C GLN A 187 -16.33 3.60 10.50
N LEU A 188 -17.45 2.88 10.62
CA LEU A 188 -18.62 3.35 11.38
C LEU A 188 -18.82 2.64 12.73
N SER A 189 -18.50 1.35 12.82
CA SER A 189 -18.91 0.52 13.96
C SER A 189 -17.91 -0.56 14.34
N SER A 190 -16.73 -0.60 13.72
CA SER A 190 -15.70 -1.56 14.11
C SER A 190 -14.96 -1.14 15.38
N ASP A 191 -14.32 -2.11 16.05
CA ASP A 191 -13.49 -1.81 17.21
C ASP A 191 -12.21 -1.08 16.80
N CYS A 192 -11.68 -0.25 17.70
CA CYS A 192 -10.34 0.29 17.62
C CYS A 192 -9.38 -0.57 18.45
N SER A 193 -8.16 -0.77 17.95
CA SER A 193 -7.15 -1.60 18.60
C SER A 193 -5.75 -1.21 18.15
N ASP A 194 -4.76 -1.59 18.94
CA ASP A 194 -3.35 -1.54 18.58
C ASP A 194 -2.94 -2.70 17.64
N VAL A 195 -3.73 -3.77 17.56
CA VAL A 195 -3.41 -4.95 16.72
C VAL A 195 -3.22 -4.60 15.24
N PRO A 196 -4.11 -3.83 14.57
CA PRO A 196 -3.90 -3.43 13.18
C PRO A 196 -2.65 -2.57 12.98
N ILE A 197 -2.27 -1.76 13.98
CA ILE A 197 -1.02 -0.98 13.98
C ILE A 197 0.19 -1.91 13.98
N ILE A 198 0.21 -2.92 14.85
CA ILE A 198 1.29 -3.92 14.92
C ILE A 198 1.43 -4.63 13.56
N GLN A 199 0.31 -5.08 13.00
CA GLN A 199 0.29 -5.75 11.69
C GLN A 199 0.79 -4.85 10.56
N ALA A 200 0.40 -3.57 10.57
CA ALA A 200 0.87 -2.57 9.61
C ALA A 200 2.41 -2.40 9.71
N LEU A 201 2.95 -2.24 10.91
CA LEU A 201 4.39 -2.09 11.14
C LEU A 201 5.18 -3.34 10.70
N HIS A 202 4.69 -4.54 10.99
CA HIS A 202 5.31 -5.80 10.55
C HIS A 202 5.28 -5.98 9.03
N ARG A 203 4.29 -5.38 8.34
CA ARG A 203 4.23 -5.33 6.87
C ARG A 203 5.14 -4.24 6.26
N GLY A 204 5.81 -3.43 7.09
CA GLY A 204 6.69 -2.37 6.64
C GLY A 204 6.04 -0.99 6.48
N VAL A 205 4.79 -0.79 6.93
CA VAL A 205 4.14 0.55 6.96
C VAL A 205 4.96 1.48 7.83
N ARG A 206 5.22 2.71 7.35
CA ARG A 206 6.07 3.72 8.01
C ARG A 206 5.31 4.96 8.46
N VAL A 207 4.05 5.11 8.08
CA VAL A 207 3.18 6.18 8.60
C VAL A 207 1.95 5.56 9.24
N ILE A 208 1.76 5.83 10.53
CA ILE A 208 0.64 5.35 11.35
C ILE A 208 -0.23 6.54 11.72
N GLU A 209 -1.52 6.44 11.48
CA GLU A 209 -2.50 7.47 11.83
C GLU A 209 -3.25 7.12 13.11
N LEU A 210 -3.37 8.09 14.01
CA LEU A 210 -4.12 8.02 15.26
C LEU A 210 -4.99 9.27 15.39
N ASP A 211 -6.29 9.07 15.56
CA ASP A 211 -7.25 10.15 15.79
C ASP A 211 -7.50 10.23 17.28
N ILE A 212 -7.04 11.31 17.90
CA ILE A 212 -6.98 11.44 19.35
C ILE A 212 -8.11 12.31 19.85
N TRP A 213 -8.89 11.76 20.78
CA TRP A 213 -10.07 12.39 21.36
C TRP A 213 -10.03 12.31 22.89
N PRO A 214 -10.69 13.23 23.61
CA PRO A 214 -10.90 13.08 25.04
C PRO A 214 -11.67 11.79 25.32
N ASN A 215 -11.24 11.04 26.35
CA ASN A 215 -12.02 9.91 26.86
C ASN A 215 -13.36 10.38 27.47
N SER A 216 -14.23 9.44 27.85
CA SER A 216 -15.56 9.74 28.39
C SER A 216 -15.55 10.61 29.65
N THR A 217 -14.50 10.52 30.47
CA THR A 217 -14.29 11.33 31.69
C THR A 217 -13.54 12.64 31.44
N LYS A 218 -13.09 12.89 30.20
CA LYS A 218 -12.33 14.08 29.75
C LYS A 218 -11.01 14.33 30.50
N ASP A 219 -10.44 13.30 31.10
CA ASP A 219 -9.18 13.35 31.86
C ASP A 219 -8.07 12.49 31.23
N ASP A 220 -8.38 11.71 30.20
CA ASP A 220 -7.43 10.94 29.40
C ASP A 220 -7.75 10.98 27.90
N VAL A 221 -6.95 10.29 27.10
CA VAL A 221 -7.01 10.31 25.64
C VAL A 221 -7.22 8.92 25.07
N ASP A 222 -8.28 8.82 24.29
CA ASP A 222 -8.61 7.64 23.49
C ASP A 222 -8.29 7.87 22.02
N VAL A 223 -8.11 6.76 21.31
CA VAL A 223 -8.03 6.70 19.85
C VAL A 223 -9.30 6.07 19.31
N LEU A 224 -10.02 6.82 18.49
CA LEU A 224 -11.26 6.37 17.82
C LEU A 224 -11.59 7.25 16.61
N HIS A 225 -12.51 6.75 15.77
CA HIS A 225 -13.05 7.55 14.69
C HIS A 225 -14.24 8.38 15.22
N GLY A 226 -14.04 9.69 15.37
CA GLY A 226 -15.03 10.59 15.96
C GLY A 226 -16.36 10.62 15.21
N GLY A 227 -17.46 10.87 15.93
CA GLY A 227 -18.80 10.91 15.34
C GLY A 227 -19.33 9.56 14.86
N THR A 228 -18.72 8.45 15.27
CA THR A 228 -19.13 7.10 14.89
C THR A 228 -19.36 6.19 16.09
N LEU A 229 -19.77 4.94 15.85
CA LEU A 229 -20.01 3.90 16.85
C LEU A 229 -18.76 3.02 17.06
N THR A 230 -17.58 3.48 16.63
CA THR A 230 -16.34 2.74 16.84
C THR A 230 -15.96 2.72 18.32
N THR A 231 -15.53 1.55 18.80
CA THR A 231 -15.17 1.33 20.20
C THR A 231 -13.74 1.79 20.44
N PRO A 232 -13.46 2.70 21.40
CA PRO A 232 -12.16 3.35 21.53
C PRO A 232 -11.05 2.42 22.05
N VAL A 233 -9.80 2.83 21.85
CA VAL A 233 -8.60 2.23 22.48
C VAL A 233 -7.73 3.31 23.10
N GLU A 234 -7.21 3.07 24.31
CA GLU A 234 -6.36 4.05 25.02
C GLU A 234 -5.12 4.42 24.19
N LEU A 235 -4.80 5.71 24.09
CA LEU A 235 -3.65 6.21 23.32
C LEU A 235 -2.33 5.56 23.78
N ILE A 236 -2.12 5.40 25.08
CA ILE A 236 -0.90 4.83 25.64
C ILE A 236 -0.66 3.39 25.16
N LYS A 237 -1.73 2.62 24.90
CA LYS A 237 -1.62 1.26 24.36
C LYS A 237 -1.06 1.31 22.94
N CYS A 238 -1.62 2.16 22.08
CA CYS A 238 -1.13 2.38 20.72
C CYS A 238 0.33 2.84 20.70
N LEU A 239 0.70 3.82 21.54
CA LEU A 239 2.09 4.33 21.59
C LEU A 239 3.09 3.24 22.03
N LYS A 240 2.75 2.41 23.01
CA LYS A 240 3.59 1.27 23.45
C LYS A 240 3.79 0.26 22.33
N SER A 241 2.71 -0.14 21.65
CA SER A 241 2.77 -1.08 20.53
C SER A 241 3.58 -0.52 19.36
N ILE A 242 3.47 0.79 19.07
CA ILE A 242 4.35 1.45 18.09
C ILE A 242 5.81 1.38 18.53
N LYS A 243 6.14 1.72 19.78
CA LYS A 243 7.53 1.67 20.28
C LYS A 243 8.16 0.29 20.11
N GLU A 244 7.41 -0.76 20.45
CA GLU A 244 7.89 -2.14 20.40
C GLU A 244 8.10 -2.64 18.96
N HIS A 245 7.22 -2.23 18.03
CA HIS A 245 7.19 -2.81 16.69
C HIS A 245 7.68 -1.89 15.57
N ALA A 246 7.97 -0.61 15.87
CA ALA A 246 8.32 0.41 14.88
C ALA A 246 9.41 -0.06 13.92
N PHE A 247 10.44 -0.75 14.42
CA PHE A 247 11.63 -1.08 13.64
C PHE A 247 11.82 -2.57 13.36
N VAL A 248 10.78 -3.39 13.53
CA VAL A 248 10.84 -4.85 13.28
C VAL A 248 11.06 -5.17 11.81
N ALA A 249 10.32 -4.51 10.91
CA ALA A 249 10.41 -4.75 9.47
C ALA A 249 11.43 -3.85 8.75
N SER A 250 11.81 -2.72 9.35
CA SER A 250 12.65 -1.70 8.72
C SER A 250 13.29 -0.80 9.78
N GLU A 251 14.57 -0.45 9.61
CA GLU A 251 15.26 0.49 10.50
C GLU A 251 14.94 1.97 10.21
N TYR A 252 14.27 2.27 9.09
CA TYR A 252 13.93 3.63 8.69
C TYR A 252 12.80 4.21 9.54
N PRO A 253 12.70 5.56 9.63
CA PRO A 253 11.81 6.24 10.57
C PRO A 253 10.34 5.82 10.47
N VAL A 254 9.62 5.95 11.59
CA VAL A 254 8.15 5.87 11.63
C VAL A 254 7.59 7.26 11.89
N VAL A 255 6.63 7.67 11.08
CA VAL A 255 5.86 8.90 11.29
C VAL A 255 4.52 8.54 11.93
N ILE A 256 4.17 9.20 13.03
CA ILE A 256 2.85 9.14 13.64
C ILE A 256 2.11 10.41 13.23
N THR A 257 1.03 10.27 12.47
CA THR A 257 0.14 11.38 12.15
C THR A 257 -0.98 11.43 13.18
N LEU A 258 -1.08 12.55 13.91
CA LEU A 258 -2.13 12.75 14.91
C LEU A 258 -3.23 13.64 14.30
N GLU A 259 -4.46 13.14 14.28
CA GLU A 259 -5.64 13.97 14.09
C GLU A 259 -6.15 14.41 15.46
N ASP A 260 -5.89 15.68 15.79
CA ASP A 260 -5.99 16.20 17.14
C ASP A 260 -7.32 16.92 17.39
N HIS A 261 -8.12 16.36 18.30
CA HIS A 261 -9.41 16.89 18.77
C HIS A 261 -9.39 17.23 20.27
N LEU A 262 -8.21 17.51 20.82
CA LEU A 262 -7.98 17.66 22.26
C LEU A 262 -8.02 19.12 22.73
N THR A 263 -8.30 19.29 24.02
CA THR A 263 -8.08 20.56 24.73
C THR A 263 -6.59 20.78 25.00
N PRO A 264 -6.13 22.01 25.28
CA PRO A 264 -4.71 22.27 25.56
C PRO A 264 -4.12 21.45 26.71
N ASP A 265 -4.90 21.20 27.77
CA ASP A 265 -4.45 20.36 28.89
C ASP A 265 -4.21 18.90 28.47
N LEU A 266 -5.12 18.36 27.65
CA LEU A 266 -4.96 17.02 27.09
C LEU A 266 -3.83 16.97 26.06
N GLN A 267 -3.59 18.03 25.28
CA GLN A 267 -2.40 18.14 24.41
C GLN A 267 -1.10 18.10 25.23
N ALA A 268 -1.05 18.78 26.38
CA ALA A 268 0.09 18.70 27.29
C ALA A 268 0.27 17.28 27.84
N LYS A 269 -0.82 16.59 28.20
CA LYS A 269 -0.79 15.17 28.60
C LYS A 269 -0.29 14.27 27.46
N VAL A 270 -0.74 14.45 26.22
CA VAL A 270 -0.21 13.72 25.06
C VAL A 270 1.27 13.98 24.86
N ALA A 271 1.72 15.24 25.03
CA ALA A 271 3.13 15.57 24.92
C ALA A 271 3.98 14.80 25.95
N GLN A 272 3.48 14.69 27.18
CA GLN A 272 4.09 13.88 28.22
C GLN A 272 4.08 12.39 27.85
N LEU A 273 2.96 11.82 27.43
CA LEU A 273 2.84 10.40 27.06
C LEU A 273 3.79 10.03 25.91
N VAL A 274 3.84 10.84 24.86
CA VAL A 274 4.73 10.66 23.70
C VAL A 274 6.19 10.73 24.12
N THR A 275 6.57 11.75 24.91
CA THR A 275 7.95 11.94 25.37
C THR A 275 8.40 10.80 26.29
N GLN A 276 7.57 10.40 27.25
CA GLN A 276 7.87 9.30 28.17
C GLN A 276 7.92 7.95 27.46
N THR A 277 7.02 7.73 26.50
CA THR A 277 6.99 6.46 25.78
C THR A 277 8.19 6.33 24.87
N PHE A 278 8.49 7.31 24.02
CA PHE A 278 9.52 7.16 23.00
C PHE A 278 10.93 7.55 23.46
N GLY A 279 11.07 8.44 24.46
CA GLY A 279 12.38 8.85 24.97
C GLY A 279 13.34 9.27 23.84
N ASP A 280 14.54 8.71 23.83
CA ASP A 280 15.61 9.03 22.87
C ASP A 280 15.30 8.64 21.40
N VAL A 281 14.30 7.79 21.18
CA VAL A 281 13.84 7.39 19.84
C VAL A 281 13.00 8.51 19.21
N LEU A 282 12.41 9.41 20.01
CA LEU A 282 11.64 10.52 19.49
C LEU A 282 12.54 11.54 18.78
N PHE A 283 12.17 11.92 17.57
CA PHE A 283 12.77 13.04 16.86
C PHE A 283 11.92 14.30 17.08
N SER A 284 12.55 15.34 17.62
CA SER A 284 11.99 16.70 17.72
C SER A 284 12.96 17.67 17.04
N PRO A 285 12.48 18.56 16.15
CA PRO A 285 13.32 19.55 15.48
C PRO A 285 13.69 20.74 16.39
N GLY A 286 13.26 20.76 17.66
CA GLY A 286 13.41 21.91 18.55
C GLY A 286 12.38 23.01 18.27
N SER A 287 12.77 24.27 18.44
CA SER A 287 11.89 25.44 18.29
C SER A 287 11.85 26.05 16.88
N GLU A 288 12.71 25.60 15.97
CA GLU A 288 12.82 26.17 14.63
C GLU A 288 12.05 25.35 13.58
N CYS A 289 11.43 26.02 12.62
CA CYS A 289 10.83 25.36 11.47
C CYS A 289 11.93 24.79 10.56
N LEU A 290 11.77 23.54 10.14
CA LEU A 290 12.70 22.91 9.20
C LEU A 290 12.64 23.62 7.84
N LYS A 291 13.81 24.00 7.32
CA LYS A 291 13.95 24.48 5.93
C LYS A 291 13.81 23.36 4.91
N GLU A 292 14.22 22.15 5.29
CA GLU A 292 14.19 20.95 4.47
C GLU A 292 13.99 19.75 5.39
N PHE A 293 13.34 18.69 4.91
CA PHE A 293 13.20 17.47 5.71
C PHE A 293 14.55 16.73 5.81
N PRO A 294 14.89 16.17 6.99
CA PRO A 294 16.02 15.26 7.09
C PRO A 294 15.80 14.01 6.24
N SER A 295 16.86 13.24 6.02
CA SER A 295 16.80 12.03 5.20
C SER A 295 16.34 10.81 6.00
N PRO A 296 15.75 9.79 5.33
CA PRO A 296 15.47 8.50 5.98
C PRO A 296 16.70 7.93 6.69
N GLU A 297 17.89 8.04 6.08
CA GLU A 297 19.15 7.57 6.66
C GLU A 297 19.49 8.28 7.97
N SER A 298 19.41 9.60 8.01
CA SER A 298 19.70 10.39 9.22
C SER A 298 18.69 10.17 10.35
N LEU A 299 17.50 9.68 10.01
CA LEU A 299 16.39 9.44 10.92
C LEU A 299 16.18 7.95 11.23
N LYS A 300 17.16 7.09 10.93
CA LYS A 300 17.11 5.67 11.31
C LYS A 300 16.81 5.51 12.79
N LYS A 301 15.90 4.59 13.09
CA LYS A 301 15.42 4.28 14.44
C LYS A 301 14.85 5.50 15.16
N ARG A 302 14.20 6.41 14.42
CA ARG A 302 13.49 7.56 15.00
C ARG A 302 11.98 7.49 14.76
N ILE A 303 11.23 8.02 15.72
CA ILE A 303 9.78 8.24 15.64
C ILE A 303 9.54 9.75 15.48
N ILE A 304 8.65 10.11 14.57
CA ILE A 304 8.41 11.50 14.12
C ILE A 304 6.94 11.82 14.31
N ILE A 305 6.61 12.94 14.96
CA ILE A 305 5.21 13.39 15.09
C ILE A 305 4.84 14.36 13.96
N SER A 306 3.68 14.15 13.35
CA SER A 306 3.13 15.01 12.32
C SER A 306 1.67 15.39 12.61
N THR A 307 1.43 16.66 12.91
CA THR A 307 0.08 17.18 13.19
C THR A 307 -0.02 18.68 12.93
N LYS A 308 -1.21 19.25 13.08
CA LYS A 308 -1.45 20.69 13.00
C LYS A 308 -0.85 21.35 14.27
N PRO A 309 -0.08 22.43 14.15
CA PRO A 309 0.33 23.20 15.31
C PRO A 309 -0.89 23.77 16.06
N PRO A 310 -0.84 23.89 17.41
CA PRO A 310 -1.88 24.59 18.16
C PRO A 310 -2.09 26.01 17.63
N GLN A 311 -3.35 26.46 17.53
CA GLN A 311 -3.64 27.83 17.09
C GLN A 311 -3.18 28.84 18.15
N GLU A 312 -2.37 29.82 17.75
CA GLU A 312 -2.04 31.00 18.55
C GLU A 312 -3.13 32.06 18.32
N TYR A 313 -4.06 32.22 19.26
CA TYR A 313 -5.04 33.31 19.23
C TYR A 313 -4.31 34.62 19.59
N LEU A 314 -4.10 35.51 18.61
CA LEU A 314 -3.53 36.84 18.84
C LEU A 314 -4.55 37.93 18.50
N GLU A 315 -4.92 38.65 19.55
CA GLU A 315 -5.32 40.06 19.64
C GLU A 315 -5.29 40.87 18.33
N ALA A 316 -6.47 41.16 17.79
CA ALA A 316 -6.66 42.30 16.90
C ALA A 316 -8.12 42.76 16.90
N LYS A 317 -8.45 43.70 17.79
CA LYS A 317 -9.20 44.95 17.49
C LYS A 317 -9.62 45.64 18.79
N ALA A 318 -8.67 46.36 19.38
CA ALA A 318 -9.03 47.56 20.12
C ALA A 318 -9.47 48.63 19.10
N VAL A 319 -10.55 49.33 19.46
CA VAL A 319 -11.12 50.54 18.84
C VAL A 319 -12.00 50.31 17.60
N LYS A 320 -13.30 50.08 17.81
CA LYS A 320 -14.35 51.11 17.64
C LYS A 320 -15.70 50.65 18.21
N SER A 321 -16.37 51.62 18.82
CA SER A 321 -17.53 51.56 19.70
C SER A 321 -18.87 51.22 19.02
N GLU A 322 -19.71 50.53 19.79
CA GLU A 322 -21.16 50.72 20.01
C GLU A 322 -22.02 51.33 18.88
N ASN A 323 -22.96 50.53 18.35
CA ASN A 323 -24.40 50.71 18.55
C ASN A 323 -25.23 49.56 17.92
N ASP A 324 -26.10 48.99 18.74
CA ASP A 324 -27.10 47.91 18.58
C ASP A 324 -28.27 48.27 17.60
N PRO A 325 -29.34 47.46 17.35
CA PRO A 325 -29.56 46.00 17.49
C PRO A 325 -30.48 45.32 16.40
N LYS A 326 -30.69 43.99 16.55
CA LYS A 326 -31.88 43.13 16.24
C LYS A 326 -32.14 42.57 14.82
N SER A 327 -32.22 41.22 14.76
CA SER A 327 -33.19 40.36 14.02
C SER A 327 -32.49 39.03 13.69
N GLY A 328 -32.98 37.80 13.87
CA GLY A 328 -34.21 37.21 14.34
C GLY A 328 -34.00 35.67 14.24
N LYS A 329 -34.43 34.92 15.26
CA LYS A 329 -34.23 33.46 15.38
C LYS A 329 -35.13 32.68 14.42
N THR A 330 -34.59 31.63 13.79
CA THR A 330 -35.36 30.45 13.37
C THR A 330 -34.49 29.20 13.56
N GLN A 331 -34.97 28.28 14.40
CA GLN A 331 -34.47 26.91 14.58
C GLN A 331 -34.81 26.06 13.35
N VAL A 332 -33.89 25.19 12.91
CA VAL A 332 -34.23 23.84 12.38
C VAL A 332 -33.09 22.88 12.72
N ASP A 333 -33.49 21.71 13.19
CA ASP A 333 -32.72 20.58 13.71
C ASP A 333 -31.72 19.94 12.74
N GLU A 334 -30.69 19.36 13.35
CA GLU A 334 -29.85 18.29 12.82
C GLU A 334 -30.65 17.01 12.61
N GLU A 335 -30.47 16.35 11.46
CA GLU A 335 -30.81 14.93 11.32
C GLU A 335 -29.95 14.23 10.27
N ALA A 336 -29.07 13.35 10.81
CA ALA A 336 -28.90 11.95 10.44
C ALA A 336 -29.05 11.51 8.96
N TRP A 337 -27.93 11.03 8.45
CA TRP A 337 -27.72 10.10 7.34
C TRP A 337 -28.94 9.26 6.85
N GLY A 338 -29.25 9.44 5.56
CA GLY A 338 -29.54 8.34 4.64
C GLY A 338 -30.90 8.37 3.92
N GLN A 339 -30.89 8.53 2.60
CA GLN A 339 -31.82 7.85 1.69
C GLN A 339 -31.14 7.45 0.36
N GLU A 340 -31.26 6.17 0.01
CA GLU A 340 -31.06 5.58 -1.33
C GLU A 340 -32.06 6.23 -2.33
N VAL A 341 -31.90 6.27 -3.66
CA VAL A 341 -31.89 5.21 -4.72
C VAL A 341 -31.70 5.94 -6.10
N PRO A 342 -31.84 5.32 -7.30
CA PRO A 342 -31.16 4.23 -8.01
C PRO A 342 -30.42 4.70 -9.31
N ASP A 343 -29.77 3.74 -9.96
CA ASP A 343 -28.99 3.84 -11.21
C ASP A 343 -29.85 4.04 -12.49
N LEU A 344 -29.43 4.93 -13.41
CA LEU A 344 -29.32 4.77 -14.89
C LEU A 344 -29.50 6.05 -15.74
N LYS A 345 -28.38 6.43 -16.41
CA LYS A 345 -28.22 6.95 -17.79
C LYS A 345 -29.06 8.14 -18.30
N GLY A 346 -28.34 9.23 -18.62
CA GLY A 346 -28.72 10.17 -19.68
C GLY A 346 -27.81 11.39 -19.69
N ALA A 347 -27.00 11.54 -20.73
CA ALA A 347 -26.09 12.66 -20.92
C ALA A 347 -26.83 14.00 -21.09
N ASN A 348 -26.45 15.02 -20.32
CA ASN A 348 -26.08 16.34 -20.83
C ASN A 348 -25.58 17.24 -19.69
N MET A 349 -24.60 18.08 -20.04
CA MET A 349 -23.92 19.00 -19.15
C MET A 349 -24.91 19.94 -18.43
N VAL A 350 -24.80 19.98 -17.10
CA VAL A 350 -25.18 21.13 -16.29
C VAL A 350 -23.99 21.40 -15.38
N TYR A 351 -23.57 22.66 -15.37
CA TYR A 351 -22.51 23.17 -14.50
C TYR A 351 -23.01 23.10 -13.05
N ASP A 352 -22.64 22.04 -12.31
CA ASP A 352 -22.81 22.06 -10.86
C ASP A 352 -21.65 22.82 -10.23
N LYS A 353 -22.04 23.98 -9.72
CA LYS A 353 -21.25 24.87 -8.88
C LYS A 353 -21.25 24.28 -7.47
N ASP A 354 -20.53 23.17 -7.29
CA ASP A 354 -20.24 22.68 -5.94
C ASP A 354 -19.15 23.55 -5.34
N GLU A 355 -19.64 24.45 -4.48
CA GLU A 355 -18.88 25.28 -3.57
C GLU A 355 -17.90 24.41 -2.79
N LEU A 356 -16.69 24.95 -2.61
CA LEU A 356 -15.71 24.39 -1.71
C LEU A 356 -16.35 24.41 -0.32
N GLU A 357 -16.70 23.25 0.22
CA GLU A 357 -17.11 23.13 1.61
C GLU A 357 -15.98 23.69 2.48
N GLU A 358 -16.21 24.92 2.97
CA GLU A 358 -15.44 25.52 4.04
C GLU A 358 -15.86 24.79 5.31
N GLU A 359 -14.93 24.03 5.90
CA GLU A 359 -15.02 23.64 7.31
C GLU A 359 -14.80 24.91 8.16
N ASP A 360 -15.79 25.81 8.14
CA ASP A 360 -15.90 26.92 9.09
C ASP A 360 -16.67 26.41 10.30
N GLY A 361 -15.91 25.93 11.29
CA GLY A 361 -16.43 25.74 12.64
C GLY A 361 -16.79 27.08 13.26
N ASN A 362 -18.01 27.57 12.99
CA ASN A 362 -18.65 28.61 13.78
C ASN A 362 -19.14 28.00 15.10
N GLY A 363 -18.31 28.10 16.13
CA GLY A 363 -18.75 27.96 17.52
C GLY A 363 -19.17 29.32 18.05
N GLU A 364 -20.48 29.55 18.14
CA GLU A 364 -21.02 30.47 19.14
C GLU A 364 -20.78 29.84 20.52
N GLU A 365 -20.26 30.61 21.49
CA GLU A 365 -20.91 30.80 22.80
C GLU A 365 -20.06 31.62 23.79
N ASP A 366 -20.84 32.25 24.67
CA ASP A 366 -20.49 33.20 25.70
C ASP A 366 -19.56 32.66 26.82
N ASN A 367 -18.57 33.49 27.15
CA ASN A 367 -18.17 33.94 28.49
C ASN A 367 -18.29 32.97 29.69
N ASP A 368 -17.16 32.48 30.23
CA ASP A 368 -16.56 33.00 31.49
C ASP A 368 -15.18 32.34 31.78
N LYS A 369 -14.19 33.19 32.09
CA LYS A 369 -12.94 33.00 32.87
C LYS A 369 -12.21 31.63 32.85
N SER A 370 -11.06 31.60 32.17
CA SER A 370 -9.73 31.63 32.84
C SER A 370 -8.61 31.66 31.79
N SER A 371 -7.64 32.53 31.99
CA SER A 371 -6.41 32.61 31.21
C SER A 371 -5.40 31.59 31.74
N GLN A 372 -5.04 30.55 30.97
CA GLN A 372 -3.73 29.86 31.00
C GLN A 372 -3.70 28.64 30.06
N HIS A 373 -2.50 28.23 29.65
CA HIS A 373 -2.14 27.02 28.91
C HIS A 373 -2.37 26.99 27.40
N VAL A 374 -1.49 27.67 26.65
CA VAL A 374 -1.00 27.06 25.39
C VAL A 374 -0.10 25.89 25.81
N ALA A 375 -0.10 24.76 25.10
CA ALA A 375 0.77 23.60 25.35
C ALA A 375 2.07 23.68 24.51
N PRO A 376 3.10 24.47 24.92
CA PRO A 376 4.32 24.65 24.14
C PRO A 376 5.10 23.35 23.97
N GLU A 377 4.99 22.41 24.91
CA GLU A 377 5.61 21.09 24.85
C GLU A 377 5.09 20.31 23.65
N TYR A 378 3.77 20.29 23.45
CA TYR A 378 3.13 19.58 22.34
C TYR A 378 3.60 20.13 20.98
N LYS A 379 3.63 21.46 20.84
CA LYS A 379 4.13 22.14 19.62
C LYS A 379 5.58 21.76 19.30
N ARG A 380 6.45 21.61 20.31
CA ARG A 380 7.87 21.22 20.12
C ARG A 380 8.06 19.79 19.65
N LEU A 381 7.07 18.90 19.83
CA LEU A 381 7.16 17.53 19.33
C LEU A 381 6.92 17.44 17.82
N ILE A 382 6.25 18.44 17.24
CA ILE A 382 5.81 18.40 15.84
C ILE A 382 7.00 18.61 14.92
N ALA A 383 7.44 17.54 14.28
CA ALA A 383 8.52 17.57 13.29
C ALA A 383 8.01 17.87 11.88
N ILE A 384 6.81 17.39 11.55
CA ILE A 384 6.19 17.60 10.24
C ILE A 384 4.87 18.35 10.44
N HIS A 385 4.91 19.67 10.26
CA HIS A 385 3.76 20.54 10.47
C HIS A 385 2.72 20.33 9.36
N ALA A 386 1.52 19.90 9.75
CA ALA A 386 0.36 19.89 8.87
C ALA A 386 -0.27 21.28 8.83
N GLY A 387 -0.63 21.77 7.65
CA GLY A 387 -1.30 23.06 7.54
C GLY A 387 -1.87 23.33 6.16
N LYS A 388 -3.02 23.98 6.14
CA LYS A 388 -3.63 24.60 4.96
C LYS A 388 -3.58 26.11 5.17
N PRO A 389 -2.72 26.85 4.44
CA PRO A 389 -2.76 28.31 4.46
C PRO A 389 -4.16 28.82 4.14
N LYS A 390 -4.50 30.00 4.69
CA LYS A 390 -5.72 30.70 4.27
C LYS A 390 -5.65 31.04 2.79
N GLY A 391 -6.73 30.80 2.05
CA GLY A 391 -6.84 31.04 0.62
C GLY A 391 -7.18 29.77 -0.18
N GLY A 392 -7.30 29.91 -1.51
CA GLY A 392 -7.61 28.80 -2.40
C GLY A 392 -6.48 27.78 -2.52
N LEU A 393 -6.76 26.66 -3.19
CA LEU A 393 -5.82 25.54 -3.37
C LEU A 393 -4.45 25.96 -3.94
N LEU A 394 -4.41 26.95 -4.83
CA LEU A 394 -3.15 27.44 -5.39
C LEU A 394 -2.23 28.03 -4.30
N GLU A 395 -2.80 28.70 -3.30
CA GLU A 395 -2.05 29.21 -2.14
C GLU A 395 -1.51 28.06 -1.28
N CYS A 396 -2.32 27.02 -1.11
CA CYS A 396 -1.92 25.79 -0.43
C CYS A 396 -0.79 25.04 -1.15
N LEU A 397 -0.64 25.20 -2.46
CA LEU A 397 0.40 24.57 -3.28
C LEU A 397 1.66 25.43 -3.45
N LYS A 398 1.68 26.69 -2.97
CA LYS A 398 2.90 27.50 -2.99
C LYS A 398 4.01 26.86 -2.16
N VAL A 399 5.22 26.93 -2.70
CA VAL A 399 6.44 26.44 -2.04
C VAL A 399 7.14 27.60 -1.35
N ASP A 400 7.32 27.47 -0.04
CA ASP A 400 8.15 28.36 0.76
C ASP A 400 9.61 27.83 0.75
N PRO A 401 10.60 28.63 0.32
CA PRO A 401 12.00 28.20 0.27
C PRO A 401 12.68 28.12 1.64
N ASP A 402 12.07 28.62 2.70
CA ASP A 402 12.61 28.61 4.07
C ASP A 402 11.83 27.69 5.00
N LYS A 403 10.76 27.06 4.53
CA LYS A 403 9.90 26.23 5.37
C LYS A 403 9.28 25.07 4.61
N VAL A 404 9.43 23.87 5.16
CA VAL A 404 8.66 22.70 4.71
C VAL A 404 7.38 22.50 5.50
N ARG A 405 6.37 21.93 4.83
CA ARG A 405 5.09 21.57 5.43
C ARG A 405 4.50 20.30 4.83
N ARG A 406 3.46 19.78 5.49
CA ARG A 406 2.57 18.75 4.97
C ARG A 406 1.22 19.35 4.60
N LEU A 407 0.76 19.10 3.38
CA LEU A 407 -0.62 19.33 2.94
C LEU A 407 -1.37 17.99 2.95
N SER A 408 -2.66 18.01 3.29
CA SER A 408 -3.52 16.82 3.23
C SER A 408 -4.76 17.09 2.39
N LEU A 409 -5.03 16.22 1.41
CA LEU A 409 -6.18 16.30 0.51
C LEU A 409 -6.89 14.94 0.47
N SER A 410 -8.21 14.92 0.40
CA SER A 410 -8.95 13.69 0.10
C SER A 410 -8.66 13.24 -1.34
N GLU A 411 -8.93 11.97 -1.65
CA GLU A 411 -8.77 11.44 -3.01
C GLU A 411 -9.53 12.28 -4.06
N GLN A 412 -10.74 12.77 -3.72
CA GLN A 412 -11.58 13.57 -4.61
C GLN A 412 -11.02 14.98 -4.78
N GLN A 413 -10.54 15.59 -3.70
CA GLN A 413 -9.88 16.90 -3.75
C GLN A 413 -8.64 16.84 -4.64
N LEU A 414 -7.83 15.78 -4.51
CA LEU A 414 -6.66 15.60 -5.35
C LEU A 414 -7.03 15.32 -6.80
N GLU A 415 -8.05 14.50 -7.06
CA GLU A 415 -8.50 14.21 -8.43
C GLU A 415 -8.93 15.50 -9.14
N LYS A 416 -9.76 16.33 -8.50
CA LYS A 416 -10.14 17.66 -9.00
C LYS A 416 -8.92 18.57 -9.17
N ALA A 417 -8.02 18.61 -8.19
CA ALA A 417 -6.80 19.42 -8.22
C ALA A 417 -5.86 19.03 -9.36
N SER A 418 -5.66 17.73 -9.60
CA SER A 418 -4.76 17.21 -10.63
C SER A 418 -5.22 17.57 -12.04
N GLY A 419 -6.53 17.73 -12.23
CA GLY A 419 -7.13 18.21 -13.47
C GLY A 419 -6.68 19.62 -13.85
N THR A 420 -6.41 20.49 -12.88
CA THR A 420 -6.15 21.92 -13.11
C THR A 420 -4.72 22.35 -12.74
N TYR A 421 -4.16 21.79 -11.68
CA TYR A 421 -2.94 22.24 -11.01
C TYR A 421 -1.84 21.16 -10.95
N GLY A 422 -1.80 20.24 -11.93
CA GLY A 422 -0.89 19.10 -11.93
C GLY A 422 0.59 19.48 -11.75
N LYS A 423 1.05 20.53 -12.44
CA LYS A 423 2.43 21.04 -12.34
C LYS A 423 2.73 21.65 -10.97
N GLU A 424 1.80 22.39 -10.42
CA GLU A 424 1.91 23.00 -9.09
C GLU A 424 1.98 21.92 -8.01
N ILE A 425 1.22 20.83 -8.15
CA ILE A 425 1.31 19.69 -7.24
C ILE A 425 2.69 19.01 -7.34
N VAL A 426 3.19 18.74 -8.55
CA VAL A 426 4.55 18.16 -8.72
C VAL A 426 5.61 19.07 -8.10
N ARG A 427 5.54 20.38 -8.36
CA ARG A 427 6.46 21.37 -7.76
C ARG A 427 6.35 21.39 -6.24
N PHE A 428 5.14 21.32 -5.69
CA PHE A 428 4.92 21.25 -4.24
C PHE A 428 5.59 20.01 -3.64
N THR A 429 5.40 18.84 -4.25
CA THR A 429 5.91 17.56 -3.72
C THR A 429 7.42 17.37 -3.87
N GLN A 430 8.13 18.20 -4.65
CA GLN A 430 9.59 18.17 -4.66
C GLN A 430 10.17 18.49 -3.26
N ARG A 431 9.60 19.49 -2.57
CA ARG A 431 10.11 19.97 -1.27
C ARG A 431 9.21 19.63 -0.09
N ASN A 432 7.90 19.64 -0.31
CA ASN A 432 6.89 19.45 0.73
C ASN A 432 6.31 18.03 0.68
N ILE A 433 5.58 17.64 1.72
CA ILE A 433 4.88 16.36 1.76
C ILE A 433 3.40 16.58 1.42
N LEU A 434 2.89 15.82 0.45
CA LEU A 434 1.47 15.70 0.19
C LEU A 434 0.97 14.36 0.75
N ARG A 435 -0.01 14.44 1.64
CA ARG A 435 -0.80 13.31 2.12
C ARG A 435 -2.13 13.25 1.39
N VAL A 436 -2.48 12.06 0.92
CA VAL A 436 -3.74 11.77 0.24
C VAL A 436 -4.47 10.70 1.05
N TYR A 437 -5.75 10.89 1.32
CA TYR A 437 -6.53 9.95 2.14
C TYR A 437 -7.87 9.58 1.49
N PRO A 438 -8.45 8.41 1.84
CA PRO A 438 -9.74 7.97 1.32
C PRO A 438 -10.85 8.97 1.65
N LYS A 439 -11.83 9.14 0.77
CA LYS A 439 -13.02 9.96 1.04
C LYS A 439 -13.91 9.32 2.12
N GLY A 440 -14.64 10.14 2.87
CA GLY A 440 -15.51 9.69 3.97
C GLY A 440 -16.64 8.74 3.54
N THR A 441 -17.08 8.79 2.28
CA THR A 441 -18.10 7.84 1.76
C THR A 441 -17.62 6.39 1.63
N ARG A 442 -16.32 6.11 1.85
CA ARG A 442 -15.76 4.75 1.90
C ARG A 442 -15.94 4.12 3.28
N VAL A 443 -17.18 4.03 3.74
CA VAL A 443 -17.55 3.50 5.06
C VAL A 443 -17.12 2.04 5.26
N ASP A 444 -17.03 1.28 4.17
CA ASP A 444 -16.56 -0.11 4.12
C ASP A 444 -15.04 -0.27 4.21
N SER A 445 -14.30 0.85 4.34
CA SER A 445 -12.83 0.89 4.31
C SER A 445 -12.22 0.41 2.98
N SER A 446 -12.95 0.55 1.87
CA SER A 446 -12.38 0.39 0.53
C SER A 446 -11.25 1.39 0.26
N ASN A 447 -10.45 1.14 -0.77
CA ASN A 447 -9.29 1.96 -1.12
C ASN A 447 -9.37 2.49 -2.57
N TYR A 448 -8.85 3.70 -2.76
CA TYR A 448 -8.80 4.40 -4.04
C TYR A 448 -7.62 3.96 -4.92
N ASN A 449 -7.55 4.42 -6.16
CA ASN A 449 -6.40 4.12 -7.03
C ASN A 449 -5.19 4.95 -6.58
N PRO A 450 -4.07 4.34 -6.10
CA PRO A 450 -2.95 5.10 -5.54
C PRO A 450 -2.22 5.96 -6.58
N MET A 451 -2.42 5.65 -7.87
CA MET A 451 -1.82 6.35 -8.99
C MET A 451 -2.16 7.83 -9.06
N ILE A 452 -3.35 8.24 -8.59
CA ILE A 452 -3.74 9.66 -8.57
C ILE A 452 -2.75 10.51 -7.76
N GLY A 453 -2.18 9.92 -6.70
CA GLY A 453 -1.18 10.54 -5.83
C GLY A 453 0.23 10.39 -6.37
N TRP A 454 0.66 9.15 -6.63
CA TRP A 454 2.06 8.90 -7.00
C TRP A 454 2.45 9.56 -8.32
N SER A 455 1.54 9.72 -9.28
CA SER A 455 1.84 10.42 -10.54
C SER A 455 2.18 11.89 -10.38
N HIS A 456 1.77 12.48 -9.26
CA HIS A 456 2.07 13.87 -8.91
C HIS A 456 3.14 13.97 -7.81
N GLY A 457 3.80 12.85 -7.48
CA GLY A 457 4.87 12.79 -6.47
C GLY A 457 4.41 12.81 -5.02
N ALA A 458 3.12 12.59 -4.75
CA ALA A 458 2.58 12.54 -3.40
C ALA A 458 3.22 11.40 -2.59
N GLN A 459 3.77 11.71 -1.42
CA GLN A 459 4.59 10.81 -0.63
C GLN A 459 3.74 9.92 0.27
N MET A 460 2.72 10.49 0.90
CA MET A 460 1.87 9.81 1.89
C MET A 460 0.51 9.48 1.28
N VAL A 461 0.48 8.45 0.43
CA VAL A 461 -0.76 7.92 -0.15
C VAL A 461 -1.35 6.91 0.84
N ALA A 462 -2.25 7.38 1.70
CA ALA A 462 -2.77 6.66 2.87
C ALA A 462 -3.87 5.67 2.50
N PHE A 463 -3.78 4.44 3.03
CA PHE A 463 -4.67 3.33 2.70
C PHE A 463 -5.23 2.66 3.97
N ASN A 464 -6.48 2.23 3.90
CA ASN A 464 -7.09 1.36 4.90
C ASN A 464 -6.45 -0.02 4.84
N MET A 465 -5.58 -0.34 5.81
CA MET A 465 -4.75 -1.55 5.82
C MET A 465 -5.51 -2.83 6.20
N GLN A 466 -6.64 -2.67 6.88
CA GLN A 466 -7.64 -3.69 7.23
C GLN A 466 -8.55 -4.05 6.05
N GLY A 467 -8.57 -3.24 5.00
CA GLY A 467 -9.35 -3.50 3.79
C GLY A 467 -8.77 -4.60 2.91
N TYR A 468 -9.36 -4.78 1.73
CA TYR A 468 -8.90 -5.73 0.72
C TYR A 468 -9.08 -5.17 -0.69
N GLY A 469 -8.54 -5.88 -1.68
CA GLY A 469 -8.78 -5.61 -3.10
C GLY A 469 -7.59 -5.01 -3.84
N ARG A 470 -7.82 -4.77 -5.14
CA ARG A 470 -6.76 -4.47 -6.12
C ARG A 470 -5.86 -3.33 -5.71
N SER A 471 -6.43 -2.21 -5.26
CA SER A 471 -5.65 -1.02 -4.91
C SER A 471 -4.68 -1.30 -3.76
N LEU A 472 -5.12 -2.06 -2.74
CA LEU A 472 -4.27 -2.44 -1.61
C LEU A 472 -3.13 -3.37 -2.08
N TRP A 473 -3.41 -4.32 -2.98
CA TRP A 473 -2.38 -5.20 -3.55
C TRP A 473 -1.34 -4.42 -4.35
N VAL A 474 -1.76 -3.42 -5.12
CA VAL A 474 -0.85 -2.53 -5.85
C VAL A 474 0.07 -1.79 -4.87
N MET A 475 -0.49 -1.29 -3.79
CA MET A 475 0.27 -0.57 -2.78
C MET A 475 1.26 -1.48 -2.04
N GLN A 476 0.83 -2.67 -1.63
CA GLN A 476 1.72 -3.68 -1.05
C GLN A 476 2.83 -4.09 -2.03
N GLY A 477 2.50 -4.23 -3.31
CA GLY A 477 3.46 -4.54 -4.37
C GLY A 477 4.51 -3.43 -4.56
N MET A 478 4.09 -2.17 -4.59
CA MET A 478 4.98 -1.00 -4.70
C MET A 478 6.01 -0.98 -3.56
N PHE A 479 5.56 -1.21 -2.32
CA PHE A 479 6.43 -1.15 -1.15
C PHE A 479 7.22 -2.44 -0.86
N ARG A 480 7.06 -3.50 -1.67
CA ARG A 480 8.06 -4.59 -1.72
C ARG A 480 9.36 -4.16 -2.40
N ALA A 481 9.35 -3.06 -3.16
CA ALA A 481 10.57 -2.49 -3.72
C ALA A 481 11.53 -2.01 -2.63
N ASN A 482 12.78 -1.75 -3.02
CA ASN A 482 13.83 -1.23 -2.13
C ASN A 482 14.02 -2.04 -0.83
N GLY A 483 13.98 -3.38 -0.94
CA GLY A 483 14.16 -4.28 0.20
C GLY A 483 12.97 -4.30 1.17
N GLY A 484 11.79 -3.83 0.77
CA GLY A 484 10.61 -3.84 1.65
C GLY A 484 10.65 -2.80 2.77
N CYS A 485 11.56 -1.82 2.70
CA CYS A 485 11.87 -0.96 3.84
C CYS A 485 10.82 0.13 4.12
N GLY A 486 9.76 0.19 3.31
CA GLY A 486 8.67 1.16 3.43
C GLY A 486 8.94 2.56 2.84
N TYR A 487 10.13 2.76 2.25
CA TYR A 487 10.53 3.98 1.56
C TYR A 487 11.02 3.67 0.15
N VAL A 488 10.43 4.30 -0.85
CA VAL A 488 10.81 4.14 -2.27
C VAL A 488 11.14 5.51 -2.83
N LYS A 489 12.40 5.74 -3.21
CA LYS A 489 12.84 7.00 -3.81
C LYS A 489 12.02 7.30 -5.06
N LYS A 490 11.53 8.53 -5.18
CA LYS A 490 10.82 9.01 -6.36
C LYS A 490 11.75 8.99 -7.57
N PRO A 491 11.22 8.74 -8.77
CA PRO A 491 12.01 8.85 -9.98
C PRO A 491 12.48 10.28 -10.23
N ASP A 492 13.64 10.42 -10.85
CA ASP A 492 14.33 11.69 -11.09
C ASP A 492 13.45 12.76 -11.75
N PHE A 493 12.54 12.39 -12.64
CA PHE A 493 11.67 13.35 -13.33
C PHE A 493 10.61 13.99 -12.42
N LEU A 494 10.31 13.41 -11.25
CA LEU A 494 9.48 14.04 -10.21
C LEU A 494 10.30 14.87 -9.23
N LEU A 495 11.64 14.81 -9.32
CA LEU A 495 12.57 15.48 -8.41
C LEU A 495 13.30 16.66 -9.08
N LYS A 496 13.56 16.56 -10.38
CA LYS A 496 14.32 17.56 -11.14
C LYS A 496 13.43 18.69 -11.63
N THR A 497 14.04 19.87 -11.70
CA THR A 497 13.45 21.06 -12.28
C THR A 497 14.32 21.48 -13.47
N GLY A 498 13.70 21.74 -14.61
CA GLY A 498 14.37 22.16 -15.84
C GLY A 498 14.97 23.58 -15.74
N PRO A 499 15.77 24.00 -16.74
CA PRO A 499 16.46 25.30 -16.75
C PRO A 499 15.55 26.53 -16.58
N HIS A 500 14.26 26.40 -16.91
CA HIS A 500 13.25 27.47 -16.82
C HIS A 500 12.18 27.20 -15.75
N ASN A 501 12.53 26.49 -14.67
CA ASN A 501 11.57 26.05 -13.64
C ASN A 501 10.46 25.11 -14.14
N GLU A 502 10.75 24.42 -15.25
CA GLU A 502 9.88 23.42 -15.85
C GLU A 502 9.85 22.17 -14.97
N VAL A 503 8.66 21.63 -14.77
CA VAL A 503 8.40 20.38 -14.04
C VAL A 503 7.58 19.47 -14.94
N LEU A 504 7.60 18.16 -14.65
CA LEU A 504 6.76 17.21 -15.37
C LEU A 504 5.29 17.68 -15.34
N ASP A 505 4.65 17.70 -16.50
CA ASP A 505 3.20 17.62 -16.60
C ASP A 505 2.81 16.13 -16.68
N PRO A 506 2.10 15.57 -15.69
CA PRO A 506 1.68 14.17 -15.75
C PRO A 506 0.76 13.84 -16.94
N LYS A 507 0.22 14.86 -17.63
CA LYS A 507 -0.58 14.70 -18.85
C LYS A 507 0.26 14.60 -20.13
N ASP A 508 1.56 14.94 -20.07
CA ASP A 508 2.42 14.89 -21.24
C ASP A 508 2.68 13.46 -21.69
N LYS A 509 2.63 13.24 -23.00
CA LYS A 509 3.01 11.95 -23.59
C LYS A 509 4.52 11.84 -23.65
N LEU A 510 5.08 10.98 -22.82
CA LEU A 510 6.51 10.67 -22.82
C LEU A 510 6.85 9.60 -23.87
N PRO A 511 8.06 9.63 -24.45
CA PRO A 511 8.51 8.61 -25.39
C PRO A 511 8.68 7.25 -24.70
N VAL A 512 8.44 6.17 -25.45
CA VAL A 512 8.65 4.80 -24.97
C VAL A 512 10.14 4.57 -24.74
N LYS A 513 10.53 4.21 -23.51
CA LYS A 513 11.90 3.82 -23.17
C LYS A 513 12.12 2.31 -23.24
N THR A 514 11.12 1.54 -22.80
CA THR A 514 11.24 0.09 -22.60
C THR A 514 9.97 -0.60 -23.07
N THR A 515 10.12 -1.72 -23.79
CA THR A 515 9.01 -2.59 -24.16
C THR A 515 9.01 -3.83 -23.28
N LEU A 516 7.94 -4.03 -22.51
CA LEU A 516 7.76 -5.22 -21.69
C LEU A 516 6.93 -6.27 -22.45
N LYS A 517 7.47 -7.49 -22.58
CA LYS A 517 6.75 -8.66 -23.10
C LYS A 517 6.51 -9.64 -21.97
N VAL A 518 5.25 -9.95 -21.69
CA VAL A 518 4.85 -10.93 -20.67
C VAL A 518 4.19 -12.12 -21.37
N LYS A 519 4.72 -13.32 -21.16
CA LYS A 519 4.13 -14.57 -21.62
C LYS A 519 3.69 -15.40 -20.42
N VAL A 520 2.40 -15.72 -20.37
CA VAL A 520 1.83 -16.58 -19.32
C VAL A 520 1.82 -18.01 -19.84
N TYR A 521 2.60 -18.88 -19.22
CA TYR A 521 2.69 -20.29 -19.60
C TYR A 521 1.65 -21.15 -18.88
N MET A 522 1.59 -21.04 -17.56
CA MET A 522 0.68 -21.83 -16.71
C MET A 522 0.49 -21.23 -15.32
N GLY A 523 -0.52 -21.72 -14.60
CA GLY A 523 -0.72 -21.50 -13.18
C GLY A 523 -0.73 -22.83 -12.43
N GLU A 524 0.00 -22.90 -11.32
CA GLU A 524 0.11 -24.07 -10.45
C GLU A 524 -0.09 -23.62 -8.99
N GLY A 525 -0.49 -24.55 -8.11
CA GLY A 525 -0.56 -24.32 -6.66
C GLY A 525 -1.93 -23.93 -6.11
N TRP A 526 -2.89 -23.56 -6.98
CA TRP A 526 -4.25 -23.16 -6.57
C TRP A 526 -4.96 -24.20 -5.69
N TYR A 527 -4.66 -25.48 -5.87
CA TYR A 527 -5.28 -26.57 -5.13
C TYR A 527 -4.77 -26.70 -3.68
N TYR A 528 -3.67 -26.02 -3.33
CA TYR A 528 -3.22 -25.88 -1.95
C TYR A 528 -4.00 -24.79 -1.21
N ASP A 529 -4.30 -23.69 -1.91
CA ASP A 529 -4.90 -22.49 -1.29
C ASP A 529 -6.42 -22.56 -1.21
N PHE A 530 -7.06 -23.30 -2.14
CA PHE A 530 -8.51 -23.37 -2.23
C PHE A 530 -9.01 -24.80 -2.05
N LYS A 531 -9.79 -25.03 -1.00
CA LYS A 531 -10.61 -26.26 -0.89
C LYS A 531 -11.59 -26.32 -2.06
N HIS A 532 -11.90 -27.52 -2.53
CA HIS A 532 -12.89 -27.75 -3.60
C HIS A 532 -14.26 -27.12 -3.31
N THR A 533 -14.61 -26.92 -2.03
CA THR A 533 -15.85 -26.26 -1.57
C THR A 533 -15.90 -24.75 -1.83
N HIS A 534 -14.78 -24.12 -2.17
CA HIS A 534 -14.75 -22.69 -2.55
C HIS A 534 -15.18 -22.45 -4.01
N PHE A 535 -15.33 -23.53 -4.78
CA PHE A 535 -15.72 -23.48 -6.19
C PHE A 535 -17.04 -24.22 -6.40
N ASP A 536 -17.48 -24.29 -7.66
CA ASP A 536 -18.69 -25.02 -8.03
C ASP A 536 -18.69 -26.45 -7.47
N ALA A 537 -19.83 -26.86 -6.90
CA ALA A 537 -20.01 -28.18 -6.32
C ALA A 537 -19.88 -29.34 -7.33
N TYR A 538 -19.93 -29.01 -8.63
CA TYR A 538 -20.13 -29.96 -9.73
C TYR A 538 -18.93 -30.06 -10.70
N SER A 539 -17.96 -29.14 -10.63
CA SER A 539 -16.81 -29.09 -11.55
C SER A 539 -15.58 -28.41 -10.94
N PRO A 540 -14.37 -28.72 -11.43
CA PRO A 540 -13.18 -27.93 -11.14
C PRO A 540 -13.34 -26.47 -11.58
N PRO A 541 -12.63 -25.53 -10.94
CA PRO A 541 -12.63 -24.12 -11.32
C PRO A 541 -12.02 -23.87 -12.70
N ASP A 542 -12.63 -22.92 -13.43
CA ASP A 542 -12.05 -22.33 -14.63
C ASP A 542 -11.15 -21.14 -14.26
N PHE A 543 -9.86 -21.25 -14.58
CA PHE A 543 -8.89 -20.19 -14.30
C PHE A 543 -8.56 -19.39 -15.56
N TYR A 544 -8.37 -18.09 -15.36
CA TYR A 544 -7.78 -17.20 -16.36
C TYR A 544 -6.79 -16.26 -15.68
N ALA A 545 -5.79 -15.82 -16.42
CA ALA A 545 -4.79 -14.87 -15.93
C ALA A 545 -5.04 -13.48 -16.52
N ARG A 546 -4.92 -12.45 -15.69
CA ARG A 546 -4.90 -11.05 -16.12
C ARG A 546 -3.54 -10.45 -15.81
N VAL A 547 -2.94 -9.81 -16.80
CA VAL A 547 -1.75 -8.99 -16.64
C VAL A 547 -2.18 -7.53 -16.79
N GLY A 548 -1.82 -6.70 -15.82
CA GLY A 548 -2.10 -5.26 -15.84
C GLY A 548 -0.83 -4.46 -15.69
N LEU A 549 -0.73 -3.35 -16.41
CA LEU A 549 0.32 -2.35 -16.24
C LEU A 549 -0.25 -1.15 -15.49
N LEU A 550 0.59 -0.50 -14.68
CA LEU A 550 0.26 0.70 -13.93
C LEU A 550 1.24 1.80 -14.34
N GLU A 551 0.71 2.95 -14.77
CA GLU A 551 1.42 3.96 -15.58
C GLU A 551 2.71 4.54 -14.98
N LEU A 552 2.93 4.54 -13.65
CA LEU A 552 4.19 5.08 -13.09
C LEU A 552 5.32 4.08 -13.01
N LEU A 553 5.02 2.79 -12.92
CA LEU A 553 6.03 1.76 -12.67
C LEU A 553 6.90 1.45 -13.90
N LEU A 554 6.70 2.15 -15.02
CA LEU A 554 7.40 1.94 -16.29
C LEU A 554 8.25 3.12 -16.75
N ILE A 555 8.31 4.22 -15.99
CA ILE A 555 9.20 5.34 -16.30
C ILE A 555 10.50 5.16 -15.51
N VAL A 556 11.21 4.06 -15.74
CA VAL A 556 12.63 3.91 -15.33
C VAL A 556 13.43 3.67 -16.59
#